data_AF-A0A2K2CEY2-F1
#
_entry.id   AF-A0A2K2CEY2-F1
#
_cell.length_a   1.000
_cell.length_b   1.000
_cell.length_c   1.000
_cell.angle_alpha   90.00
_cell.angle_beta   90.00
_cell.angle_gamma   90.00
#
_symmetry.space_group_name_H-M   'P 1'
#
loop_
_entity.id
_entity.type
_entity.pdbx_description
1 polymer ?
#
loop_
_entity_poly.entity_id
_entity_poly.type
_entity_poly.pdbx_seq_one_letter_code
_entity_poly.pdbx_strand_id
1 'polypeptide(L)'
;MIWVTKLKTTTKLVHLSKQEIYEQNWESCEELKEECFAEVAGQCLQQLLVVACSFSDARWSDGHISQQLTVFDAIVDVLFNIQDLHFNRSGEIAGIANKMVNAFEGVILGTSNDIHGSNESTIHPATDVLIQVLDFFRRNRDMVQPILESGGYNTDPCFDMFNYWLSKLKESAEIMFVEKGQRYIFILNNIYFVFQEKCRPGLLLPNVVGNFDSLIRQYIKSYLDECWVALLIYLDGEYLKKLRRASLDKFTEEFFSICDRQMTWKVRTELKMEMRKEIVKLIVPKYGNFFKALLANPSPRWPSRFKVMWPAKSQKPVYTDRQLEQIIMELFER
;
A
#
# COMPACT_ATOMS: atom_id res chain seq x y z
N MET A 1 -29.33 -5.42 2.40
CA MET A 1 -29.75 -6.75 2.90
C MET A 1 -30.93 -7.32 2.13
N ILE A 2 -32.15 -6.75 2.17
CA ILE A 2 -33.32 -7.32 1.47
C ILE A 2 -33.08 -7.53 -0.04
N TRP A 3 -32.48 -6.55 -0.71
CA TRP A 3 -32.15 -6.66 -2.14
C TRP A 3 -31.09 -7.73 -2.44
N VAL A 4 -30.09 -7.92 -1.58
CA VAL A 4 -29.07 -8.97 -1.73
C VAL A 4 -29.72 -10.35 -1.69
N THR A 5 -30.59 -10.60 -0.71
CA THR A 5 -31.32 -11.88 -0.62
C THR A 5 -32.24 -12.09 -1.82
N LYS A 6 -32.95 -11.05 -2.26
CA LYS A 6 -33.81 -11.13 -3.46
C LYS A 6 -33.00 -11.47 -4.72
N LEU A 7 -31.89 -10.78 -4.95
CA LEU A 7 -30.99 -11.04 -6.09
C LEU A 7 -30.52 -12.50 -6.10
N LYS A 8 -29.96 -12.98 -4.98
CA LYS A 8 -29.45 -14.37 -4.88
C LYS A 8 -30.57 -15.41 -5.04
N THR A 9 -31.75 -15.19 -4.47
CA THR A 9 -32.88 -16.12 -4.60
C THR A 9 -33.40 -16.16 -6.03
N THR A 10 -33.57 -15.01 -6.69
CA THR A 10 -34.05 -14.96 -8.08
C THR A 10 -33.05 -15.65 -9.03
N THR A 11 -31.75 -15.44 -8.88
CA THR A 11 -30.73 -16.13 -9.70
C THR A 11 -30.80 -17.65 -9.55
N LYS A 12 -31.01 -18.15 -8.33
CA LYS A 12 -31.20 -19.59 -8.08
C LYS A 12 -32.47 -20.13 -8.73
N LEU A 13 -33.57 -19.39 -8.65
CA LEU A 13 -34.82 -19.76 -9.31
C LEU A 13 -34.64 -19.84 -10.83
N VAL A 14 -33.94 -18.87 -11.43
CA VAL A 14 -33.63 -18.88 -12.86
C VAL A 14 -32.81 -20.12 -13.26
N HIS A 15 -31.83 -20.51 -12.45
CA HIS A 15 -31.07 -21.75 -12.68
C HIS A 15 -31.92 -23.00 -12.63
N LEU A 16 -32.78 -23.11 -11.61
CA LEU A 16 -33.69 -24.25 -11.46
C LEU A 16 -34.66 -24.33 -12.64
N SER A 17 -35.19 -23.19 -13.09
CA SER A 17 -36.04 -23.14 -14.29
C SER A 17 -35.29 -23.56 -15.55
N LYS A 18 -34.02 -23.17 -15.71
CA LYS A 18 -33.19 -23.66 -16.83
C LYS A 18 -33.03 -25.17 -16.76
N GLN A 19 -32.64 -25.71 -15.60
CA GLN A 19 -32.47 -27.14 -15.41
C GLN A 19 -33.75 -27.92 -15.73
N GLU A 20 -34.90 -27.46 -15.26
CA GLU A 20 -36.19 -28.10 -15.49
C GLU A 20 -36.58 -28.10 -16.98
N ILE A 21 -36.36 -27.00 -17.71
CA ILE A 21 -36.59 -26.93 -19.17
C ILE A 21 -35.65 -27.89 -19.91
N TYR A 22 -34.40 -27.99 -19.47
CA TYR A 22 -33.39 -28.83 -20.11
C TYR A 22 -33.61 -30.33 -19.86
N GLU A 23 -34.11 -30.71 -18.68
CA GLU A 23 -34.47 -32.09 -18.30
C GLU A 23 -35.74 -32.61 -18.99
N GLN A 24 -36.57 -31.73 -19.56
CA GLN A 24 -37.70 -32.19 -20.37
C GLN A 24 -37.19 -32.90 -21.66
N ASN A 25 -37.77 -34.06 -21.94
CA ASN A 25 -37.47 -34.91 -23.11
C ASN A 25 -37.96 -34.27 -24.44
N TRP A 26 -37.28 -33.21 -24.86
CA TRP A 26 -37.40 -32.64 -26.21
C TRP A 26 -36.18 -33.14 -26.99
N GLU A 27 -36.28 -34.33 -27.58
CA GLU A 27 -35.17 -35.10 -28.15
C GLU A 27 -34.43 -34.44 -29.35
N SER A 28 -34.78 -33.23 -29.78
CA SER A 28 -34.28 -32.75 -31.09
C SER A 28 -34.15 -31.23 -31.33
N CYS A 29 -34.19 -30.35 -30.33
CA CYS A 29 -33.97 -28.92 -30.59
C CYS A 29 -33.42 -28.14 -29.38
N GLU A 30 -32.10 -28.08 -29.29
CA GLU A 30 -31.38 -27.25 -28.30
C GLU A 30 -31.68 -25.76 -28.47
N GLU A 31 -31.83 -25.29 -29.73
CA GLU A 31 -32.23 -23.92 -30.05
C GLU A 31 -33.62 -23.56 -29.48
N LEU A 32 -34.62 -24.45 -29.58
CA LEU A 32 -35.95 -24.20 -29.00
C LEU A 32 -35.93 -24.18 -27.47
N LYS A 33 -35.05 -24.96 -26.83
CA LYS A 33 -34.88 -24.93 -25.37
C LYS A 33 -34.33 -23.59 -24.91
N GLU A 34 -33.34 -23.05 -25.63
CA GLU A 34 -32.78 -21.72 -25.37
C GLU A 34 -33.80 -20.60 -25.64
N GLU A 35 -34.56 -20.66 -26.74
CA GLU A 35 -35.64 -19.69 -27.02
C GLU A 35 -36.74 -19.72 -25.94
N CYS A 36 -37.17 -20.92 -25.52
CA CYS A 36 -38.18 -21.08 -24.48
C CYS A 36 -37.69 -20.55 -23.13
N PHE A 37 -36.44 -20.86 -22.77
CA PHE A 37 -35.82 -20.32 -21.56
C PHE A 37 -35.70 -18.79 -21.63
N ALA A 38 -35.30 -18.25 -22.78
CA ALA A 38 -35.20 -16.80 -22.98
C ALA A 38 -36.54 -16.08 -22.83
N GLU A 39 -37.63 -16.68 -23.33
CA GLU A 39 -38.97 -16.13 -23.18
C GLU A 39 -39.44 -16.15 -21.71
N VAL A 40 -39.21 -17.27 -21.01
CA VAL A 40 -39.65 -17.46 -19.62
C VAL A 40 -38.83 -16.61 -18.64
N ALA A 41 -37.50 -16.59 -18.79
CA ALA A 41 -36.60 -15.93 -17.85
C ALA A 41 -36.22 -14.50 -18.25
N GLY A 42 -36.46 -14.09 -19.50
CA GLY A 42 -35.91 -12.85 -20.07
C GLY A 42 -36.32 -11.58 -19.32
N GLN A 43 -37.59 -11.46 -18.92
CA GLN A 43 -38.04 -10.30 -18.13
C GLN A 43 -37.41 -10.27 -16.74
N CYS A 44 -37.26 -11.42 -16.09
CA CYS A 44 -36.61 -11.52 -14.78
C CYS A 44 -35.12 -11.14 -14.87
N LEU A 45 -34.42 -11.67 -15.88
CA LEU A 45 -33.01 -11.34 -16.16
C LEU A 45 -32.83 -9.84 -16.45
N GLN A 46 -33.71 -9.24 -17.25
CA GLN A 46 -33.69 -7.79 -17.49
C GLN A 46 -33.84 -6.99 -16.19
N GLN A 47 -34.75 -7.39 -15.30
CA GLN A 47 -34.94 -6.69 -14.03
C GLN A 47 -33.71 -6.84 -13.11
N LEU A 48 -33.08 -8.03 -13.08
CA LEU A 48 -31.84 -8.25 -12.34
C LEU A 48 -30.74 -7.31 -12.84
N LEU A 49 -30.55 -7.20 -14.16
CA LEU A 49 -29.56 -6.30 -14.75
C LEU A 49 -29.87 -4.83 -14.47
N VAL A 50 -31.14 -4.41 -14.55
CA VAL A 50 -31.55 -3.03 -14.20
C VAL A 50 -31.20 -2.70 -12.74
N VAL A 51 -31.47 -3.63 -11.81
CA VAL A 51 -31.11 -3.45 -10.41
C VAL A 51 -29.59 -3.40 -10.24
N ALA A 52 -28.84 -4.29 -10.88
CA ALA A 52 -27.37 -4.29 -10.83
C ALA A 52 -26.77 -2.98 -11.39
N CYS A 53 -27.28 -2.51 -12.53
CA CYS A 53 -26.94 -1.21 -13.11
C CYS A 53 -27.16 -0.06 -12.13
N SER A 54 -28.31 -0.04 -11.45
CA SER A 54 -28.62 1.04 -10.49
C SER A 54 -27.62 1.10 -9.31
N PHE A 55 -27.11 -0.04 -8.86
CA PHE A 55 -26.05 -0.09 -7.85
C PHE A 55 -24.68 0.31 -8.43
N SER A 56 -24.42 -0.02 -9.70
CA SER A 56 -23.17 0.38 -10.37
C SER A 56 -23.07 1.89 -10.58
N ASP A 57 -24.22 2.56 -10.76
CA ASP A 57 -24.30 4.01 -10.94
C ASP A 57 -24.48 4.77 -9.60
N ALA A 58 -24.56 4.06 -8.48
CA ALA A 58 -24.68 4.67 -7.17
C ALA A 58 -23.40 5.41 -6.76
N ARG A 59 -23.55 6.49 -5.98
CA ARG A 59 -22.42 7.22 -5.41
C ARG A 59 -21.99 6.55 -4.11
N TRP A 60 -20.75 6.09 -4.09
CA TRP A 60 -20.13 5.46 -2.92
C TRP A 60 -19.13 6.41 -2.27
N SER A 61 -18.99 6.30 -0.95
CA SER A 61 -17.94 6.98 -0.18
C SER A 61 -17.24 5.95 0.71
N ASP A 62 -16.14 6.34 1.33
CA ASP A 62 -15.35 5.52 2.25
C ASP A 62 -16.18 4.97 3.42
N GLY A 63 -17.10 5.76 3.97
CA GLY A 63 -18.07 5.31 4.99
C GLY A 63 -19.05 4.21 4.53
N HIS A 64 -19.16 3.96 3.22
CA HIS A 64 -20.06 2.96 2.64
C HIS A 64 -19.35 1.70 2.12
N ILE A 65 -18.03 1.59 2.28
CA ILE A 65 -17.24 0.53 1.63
C ILE A 65 -17.73 -0.88 1.98
N SER A 66 -18.10 -1.13 3.23
CA SER A 66 -18.63 -2.43 3.67
C SER A 66 -19.96 -2.79 2.98
N GLN A 67 -20.87 -1.82 2.86
CA GLN A 67 -22.13 -2.00 2.15
C GLN A 67 -21.91 -2.19 0.66
N GLN A 68 -21.01 -1.41 0.04
CA GLN A 68 -20.65 -1.53 -1.36
C GLN A 68 -20.11 -2.92 -1.67
N LEU A 69 -19.17 -3.43 -0.87
CA LEU A 69 -18.60 -4.77 -1.05
C LEU A 69 -19.66 -5.86 -0.89
N THR A 70 -20.60 -5.70 0.06
CA THR A 70 -21.71 -6.65 0.25
C THR A 70 -22.66 -6.68 -0.95
N VAL A 71 -22.96 -5.50 -1.52
CA VAL A 71 -23.79 -5.38 -2.72
C VAL A 71 -23.05 -5.96 -3.93
N PHE A 72 -21.77 -5.65 -4.08
CA PHE A 72 -20.97 -6.14 -5.20
C PHE A 72 -20.79 -7.66 -5.12
N ASP A 73 -20.60 -8.25 -3.93
CA ASP A 73 -20.58 -9.70 -3.74
C ASP A 73 -21.85 -10.36 -4.28
N ALA A 74 -23.01 -9.80 -3.95
CA ALA A 74 -24.28 -10.30 -4.44
C ALA A 74 -24.42 -10.16 -5.94
N ILE A 75 -23.94 -9.04 -6.50
CA ILE A 75 -24.04 -8.77 -7.93
C ILE A 75 -23.06 -9.64 -8.72
N VAL A 76 -21.83 -9.85 -8.26
CA VAL A 76 -20.89 -10.79 -8.87
C VAL A 76 -21.47 -12.19 -8.91
N ASP A 77 -22.04 -12.66 -7.80
CA ASP A 77 -22.73 -13.96 -7.75
C ASP A 77 -23.86 -14.03 -8.80
N VAL A 78 -24.69 -12.99 -8.92
CA VAL A 78 -25.74 -12.94 -9.95
C VAL A 78 -25.15 -12.94 -11.36
N LEU A 79 -24.23 -12.02 -11.64
CA LEU A 79 -23.62 -11.80 -12.96
C LEU A 79 -22.88 -13.05 -13.44
N PHE A 80 -22.10 -13.69 -12.57
CA PHE A 80 -21.36 -14.91 -12.86
C PHE A 80 -22.31 -16.04 -13.26
N ASN A 81 -23.36 -16.26 -12.47
CA ASN A 81 -24.31 -17.35 -12.73
C ASN A 81 -25.10 -17.10 -14.03
N ILE A 82 -25.40 -15.85 -14.39
CA ILE A 82 -26.17 -15.56 -15.61
C ILE A 82 -25.29 -15.38 -16.87
N GLN A 83 -23.96 -15.34 -16.75
CA GLN A 83 -23.06 -15.06 -17.88
C GLN A 83 -23.07 -16.17 -18.95
N ASP A 84 -23.29 -17.42 -18.53
CA ASP A 84 -23.30 -18.61 -19.40
C ASP A 84 -24.68 -18.88 -20.00
N LEU A 85 -25.68 -18.08 -19.63
CA LEU A 85 -26.97 -18.09 -20.30
C LEU A 85 -26.78 -17.48 -21.68
N HIS A 86 -27.28 -18.11 -22.74
CA HIS A 86 -27.09 -17.69 -24.13
C HIS A 86 -27.95 -16.45 -24.46
N PHE A 87 -27.82 -15.41 -23.64
CA PHE A 87 -28.36 -14.09 -23.80
C PHE A 87 -27.26 -13.20 -24.39
N ASN A 88 -27.57 -12.50 -25.48
CA ASN A 88 -26.68 -11.54 -26.13
C ASN A 88 -26.45 -10.27 -25.27
N ARG A 89 -25.91 -10.43 -24.06
CA ARG A 89 -25.76 -9.38 -23.02
C ARG A 89 -24.45 -9.47 -22.25
N SER A 90 -23.50 -10.28 -22.70
CA SER A 90 -22.16 -10.38 -22.09
C SER A 90 -21.50 -9.00 -21.93
N GLY A 91 -21.65 -8.11 -22.92
CA GLY A 91 -21.15 -6.73 -22.85
C GLY A 91 -21.84 -5.88 -21.77
N GLU A 92 -23.13 -6.07 -21.50
CA GLU A 92 -23.85 -5.36 -20.43
C GLU A 92 -23.38 -5.83 -19.05
N ILE A 93 -23.24 -7.15 -18.86
CA ILE A 93 -22.74 -7.79 -17.64
C ILE A 93 -21.32 -7.28 -17.31
N ALA A 94 -20.43 -7.35 -18.30
CA ALA A 94 -19.08 -6.83 -18.19
C ALA A 94 -19.04 -5.33 -17.86
N GLY A 95 -19.89 -4.54 -18.52
CA GLY A 95 -19.99 -3.10 -18.29
C GLY A 95 -20.39 -2.76 -16.84
N ILE A 96 -21.32 -3.50 -16.26
CA ILE A 96 -21.73 -3.34 -14.85
C ILE A 96 -20.56 -3.66 -13.92
N ALA A 97 -19.88 -4.79 -14.13
CA ALA A 97 -18.75 -5.19 -13.30
C ALA A 97 -17.61 -4.16 -13.36
N ASN A 98 -17.25 -3.70 -14.56
CA ASN A 98 -16.23 -2.67 -14.75
C ASN A 98 -16.58 -1.36 -14.01
N LYS A 99 -17.83 -0.89 -14.10
CA LYS A 99 -18.28 0.29 -13.35
C LYS A 99 -18.13 0.11 -11.84
N MET A 100 -18.44 -1.08 -11.32
CA MET A 100 -18.31 -1.35 -9.88
C MET A 100 -16.85 -1.42 -9.42
N VAL A 101 -15.96 -2.01 -10.22
CA VAL A 101 -14.51 -1.98 -9.96
C VAL A 101 -14.01 -0.53 -9.95
N ASN A 102 -14.39 0.28 -10.94
CA ASN A 102 -14.02 1.70 -11.02
C ASN A 102 -14.63 2.53 -9.88
N ALA A 103 -15.75 2.11 -9.30
CA ALA A 103 -16.31 2.78 -8.14
C ALA A 103 -15.40 2.66 -6.90
N PHE A 104 -14.61 1.59 -6.77
CA PHE A 104 -13.62 1.49 -5.69
C PHE A 104 -12.48 2.49 -5.83
N GLU A 105 -12.05 2.80 -7.06
CA GLU A 105 -11.09 3.89 -7.31
C GLU A 105 -11.64 5.20 -6.71
N GLY A 106 -12.88 5.56 -7.05
CA GLY A 106 -13.53 6.77 -6.55
C GLY A 106 -13.60 6.81 -5.02
N VAL A 107 -13.85 5.67 -4.37
CA VAL A 107 -13.87 5.58 -2.91
C VAL A 107 -12.48 5.76 -2.30
N ILE A 108 -11.44 5.12 -2.86
CA ILE A 108 -10.06 5.27 -2.40
C ILE A 108 -9.61 6.73 -2.52
N LEU A 109 -9.79 7.33 -3.70
CA LEU A 109 -9.38 8.71 -3.96
C LEU A 109 -10.19 9.72 -3.15
N GLY A 110 -11.47 9.42 -2.90
CA GLY A 110 -12.40 10.24 -2.12
C GLY A 110 -12.19 10.20 -0.61
N THR A 111 -11.29 9.36 -0.09
CA THR A 111 -10.97 9.35 1.35
C THR A 111 -10.43 10.70 1.82
N SER A 112 -10.79 11.06 3.06
CA SER A 112 -10.27 12.26 3.69
C SER A 112 -8.74 12.22 3.80
N ASN A 113 -8.09 13.36 3.55
CA ASN A 113 -6.66 13.54 3.83
C ASN A 113 -6.39 13.70 5.34
N ASP A 114 -7.44 13.82 6.15
CA ASP A 114 -7.34 14.07 7.58
C ASP A 114 -7.19 12.77 8.39
N ILE A 115 -6.06 12.61 9.09
CA ILE A 115 -5.79 11.52 10.03
C ILE A 115 -6.31 11.85 11.45
N HIS A 116 -6.72 13.11 11.72
CA HIS A 116 -7.04 13.64 13.05
C HIS A 116 -8.21 12.97 13.78
N GLY A 117 -8.90 12.00 13.16
CA GLY A 117 -9.88 11.13 13.84
C GLY A 117 -9.26 10.17 14.85
N SER A 118 -7.95 9.91 14.79
CA SER A 118 -7.23 9.22 15.86
C SER A 118 -5.78 9.71 15.93
N ASN A 119 -5.45 10.44 16.99
CA ASN A 119 -4.08 10.92 17.28
C ASN A 119 -3.04 9.78 17.48
N GLU A 120 -3.42 8.53 17.20
CA GLU A 120 -2.65 7.31 17.36
C GLU A 120 -2.49 6.52 16.05
N SER A 121 -3.25 6.81 14.99
CA SER A 121 -3.16 6.03 13.74
C SER A 121 -2.10 6.60 12.80
N THR A 122 -1.02 5.85 12.59
CA THR A 122 -0.07 6.06 11.47
C THR A 122 -0.67 5.69 10.11
N ILE A 123 -1.93 5.22 10.06
CA ILE A 123 -2.56 4.58 8.92
C ILE A 123 -3.65 5.47 8.34
N HIS A 124 -3.58 5.68 7.04
CA HIS A 124 -4.53 6.48 6.28
C HIS A 124 -5.83 5.68 6.02
N PRO A 125 -7.03 6.30 6.04
CA PRO A 125 -8.30 5.60 5.78
C PRO A 125 -8.34 4.86 4.44
N ALA A 126 -7.67 5.40 3.40
CA ALA A 126 -7.53 4.72 2.10
C ALA A 126 -6.91 3.33 2.21
N THR A 127 -6.07 3.10 3.21
CA THR A 127 -5.41 1.82 3.44
C THR A 127 -6.39 0.76 3.92
N ASP A 128 -7.33 1.12 4.79
CA ASP A 128 -8.38 0.20 5.24
C ASP A 128 -9.37 -0.13 4.12
N VAL A 129 -9.69 0.84 3.26
CA VAL A 129 -10.47 0.61 2.05
C VAL A 129 -9.76 -0.39 1.13
N LEU A 130 -8.47 -0.16 0.84
CA LEU A 130 -7.68 -1.07 -0.01
C LEU A 130 -7.68 -2.50 0.55
N ILE A 131 -7.43 -2.67 1.85
CA ILE A 131 -7.42 -3.98 2.53
C ILE A 131 -8.73 -4.73 2.32
N GLN A 132 -9.87 -4.05 2.43
CA GLN A 132 -11.19 -4.65 2.24
C GLN A 132 -11.46 -5.01 0.78
N VAL A 133 -11.06 -4.15 -0.16
CA VAL A 133 -11.21 -4.39 -1.60
C VAL A 133 -10.35 -5.58 -2.06
N LEU A 134 -9.08 -5.64 -1.63
CA LEU A 134 -8.19 -6.78 -1.91
C LEU A 134 -8.75 -8.09 -1.34
N ASP A 135 -9.34 -8.05 -0.15
CA ASP A 135 -9.99 -9.21 0.43
C ASP A 135 -11.20 -9.69 -0.36
N PHE A 136 -11.96 -8.76 -0.94
CA PHE A 136 -13.10 -9.08 -1.79
C PHE A 136 -12.67 -9.76 -3.08
N PHE A 137 -11.71 -9.18 -3.82
CA PHE A 137 -11.20 -9.78 -5.06
C PHE A 137 -10.61 -11.16 -4.82
N ARG A 138 -9.93 -11.37 -3.68
CA ARG A 138 -9.44 -12.69 -3.29
C ARG A 138 -10.58 -13.70 -3.10
N ARG A 139 -11.62 -13.34 -2.34
CA ARG A 139 -12.75 -14.25 -2.03
C ARG A 139 -13.56 -14.59 -3.26
N ASN A 140 -13.68 -13.65 -4.19
CA ASN A 140 -14.53 -13.76 -5.36
C ASN A 140 -13.74 -13.95 -6.67
N ARG A 141 -12.45 -14.32 -6.59
CA ARG A 141 -11.54 -14.37 -7.75
C ARG A 141 -12.11 -15.16 -8.92
N ASP A 142 -12.59 -16.38 -8.64
CA ASP A 142 -13.05 -17.31 -9.67
C ASP A 142 -14.35 -16.84 -10.35
N MET A 143 -15.11 -15.96 -9.68
CA MET A 143 -16.32 -15.37 -10.24
C MET A 143 -16.05 -14.04 -10.96
N VAL A 144 -15.20 -13.18 -10.38
CA VAL A 144 -14.92 -11.84 -10.90
C VAL A 144 -14.05 -11.90 -12.14
N GLN A 145 -13.04 -12.77 -12.16
CA GLN A 145 -12.05 -12.81 -13.24
C GLN A 145 -12.69 -13.07 -14.62
N PRO A 146 -13.56 -14.09 -14.80
CA PRO A 146 -14.18 -14.35 -16.11
C PRO A 146 -15.09 -13.21 -16.58
N ILE A 147 -15.83 -12.59 -15.67
CA ILE A 147 -16.71 -11.46 -15.97
C ILE A 147 -15.89 -10.28 -16.51
N LEU A 148 -14.80 -9.94 -15.84
CA LEU A 148 -13.93 -8.82 -16.24
C LEU A 148 -13.20 -9.11 -17.57
N GLU A 149 -12.70 -10.33 -17.76
CA GLU A 149 -12.05 -10.75 -19.00
C GLU A 149 -13.01 -10.68 -20.21
N SER A 150 -14.27 -11.09 -20.03
CA SER A 150 -15.30 -10.96 -21.07
C SER A 150 -15.56 -9.50 -21.48
N GLY A 151 -15.28 -8.57 -20.57
CA GLY A 151 -15.37 -7.13 -20.77
C GLY A 151 -14.16 -6.45 -21.38
N GLY A 152 -13.11 -7.21 -21.72
CA GLY A 152 -11.85 -6.65 -22.17
C GLY A 152 -11.07 -5.90 -21.08
N TYR A 153 -11.32 -6.20 -19.80
CA TYR A 153 -10.53 -5.66 -18.70
C TYR A 153 -9.15 -6.35 -18.69
N ASN A 154 -8.14 -5.65 -19.19
CA ASN A 154 -6.83 -6.25 -19.50
C ASN A 154 -5.79 -6.08 -18.36
N THR A 155 -6.15 -5.38 -17.29
CA THR A 155 -5.29 -5.12 -16.13
C THR A 155 -5.75 -5.95 -14.94
N ASP A 156 -4.85 -6.23 -14.00
CA ASP A 156 -5.24 -6.86 -12.72
C ASP A 156 -5.93 -5.80 -11.85
N PRO A 157 -7.22 -5.96 -11.49
CA PRO A 157 -7.93 -4.99 -10.65
C PRO A 157 -7.24 -4.71 -9.32
N CYS A 158 -6.56 -5.72 -8.75
CA CYS A 158 -5.81 -5.55 -7.50
C CYS A 158 -4.60 -4.63 -7.70
N PHE A 159 -3.95 -4.70 -8.86
CA PHE A 159 -2.83 -3.84 -9.21
C PHE A 159 -3.28 -2.39 -9.43
N ASP A 160 -4.41 -2.19 -10.09
CA ASP A 160 -4.98 -0.85 -10.30
C ASP A 160 -5.38 -0.20 -8.97
N MET A 161 -6.09 -0.93 -8.10
CA MET A 161 -6.44 -0.45 -6.76
C MET A 161 -5.22 -0.07 -5.92
N PHE A 162 -4.14 -0.86 -6.02
CA PHE A 162 -2.88 -0.54 -5.38
C PHE A 162 -2.28 0.78 -5.89
N ASN A 163 -2.30 1.02 -7.21
CA ASN A 163 -1.77 2.25 -7.79
C ASN A 163 -2.57 3.48 -7.35
N TYR A 164 -3.90 3.41 -7.34
CA TYR A 164 -4.75 4.51 -6.87
C TYR A 164 -4.53 4.81 -5.39
N TRP A 165 -4.44 3.78 -4.56
CA TRP A 165 -4.14 3.94 -3.15
C TRP A 165 -2.76 4.57 -2.93
N LEU A 166 -1.72 4.10 -3.61
CA LEU A 166 -0.39 4.67 -3.49
C LEU A 166 -0.35 6.13 -3.97
N SER A 167 -1.08 6.46 -5.04
CA SER A 167 -1.24 7.84 -5.52
C SER A 167 -1.90 8.72 -4.45
N LYS A 168 -2.99 8.22 -3.84
CA LYS A 168 -3.68 8.93 -2.76
C LYS A 168 -2.76 9.18 -1.57
N LEU A 169 -2.00 8.17 -1.13
CA LEU A 169 -1.04 8.33 -0.03
C LEU A 169 0.01 9.40 -0.34
N LYS A 170 0.53 9.46 -1.57
CA LYS A 170 1.50 10.49 -1.98
C LYS A 170 0.89 11.88 -1.91
N GLU A 171 -0.33 12.06 -2.43
CA GLU A 171 -1.06 13.32 -2.35
C GLU A 171 -1.28 13.75 -0.90
N SER A 172 -1.80 12.86 -0.06
CA SER A 172 -2.06 13.16 1.35
C SER A 172 -0.75 13.46 2.10
N ALA A 173 0.34 12.76 1.79
CA ALA A 173 1.65 13.02 2.40
C ALA A 173 2.16 14.44 2.10
N GLU A 174 2.01 14.90 0.85
CA GLU A 174 2.38 16.26 0.44
C GLU A 174 1.59 17.33 1.21
N ILE A 175 0.31 17.06 1.50
CA ILE A 175 -0.57 17.97 2.24
C ILE A 175 -0.26 17.97 3.74
N MET A 176 -0.05 16.79 4.34
CA MET A 176 0.07 16.62 5.78
C MET A 176 1.46 16.95 6.33
N PHE A 177 2.52 16.74 5.54
CA PHE A 177 3.89 16.83 6.03
C PHE A 177 4.71 17.84 5.23
N VAL A 178 5.32 18.78 5.96
CA VAL A 178 6.26 19.74 5.39
C VAL A 178 7.57 19.04 5.01
N GLU A 179 8.05 18.15 5.88
CA GLU A 179 9.32 17.46 5.68
C GLU A 179 9.18 16.24 4.77
N LYS A 180 9.97 16.19 3.69
CA LYS A 180 10.00 15.05 2.77
C LYS A 180 10.31 13.71 3.45
N GLY A 181 11.19 13.72 4.46
CA GLY A 181 11.46 12.53 5.26
C GLY A 181 10.21 11.96 5.95
N GLN A 182 9.36 12.82 6.52
CA GLN A 182 8.10 12.40 7.13
C GLN A 182 7.12 11.84 6.11
N ARG A 183 7.09 12.38 4.89
CA ARG A 183 6.26 11.85 3.79
C ARG A 183 6.64 10.40 3.48
N TYR A 184 7.94 10.12 3.39
CA TYR A 184 8.42 8.75 3.17
C TYR A 184 8.08 7.81 4.33
N ILE A 185 8.23 8.27 5.58
CA ILE A 185 7.80 7.49 6.76
C ILE A 185 6.31 7.18 6.72
N PHE A 186 5.47 8.17 6.43
CA PHE A 186 4.03 8.00 6.37
C PHE A 186 3.64 6.97 5.31
N ILE A 187 4.21 7.07 4.11
CA ILE A 187 3.97 6.09 3.04
C ILE A 187 4.46 4.70 3.45
N LEU A 188 5.66 4.60 4.06
CA LEU A 188 6.19 3.32 4.56
C LEU A 188 5.31 2.68 5.62
N ASN A 189 4.77 3.45 6.59
CA ASN A 189 3.87 2.92 7.61
C ASN A 189 2.65 2.24 6.97
N ASN A 190 2.09 2.84 5.92
CA ASN A 190 0.92 2.32 5.22
C ASN A 190 1.27 1.11 4.34
N ILE A 191 2.35 1.17 3.56
CA ILE A 191 2.86 0.03 2.76
C ILE A 191 3.17 -1.17 3.64
N TYR A 192 3.87 -0.93 4.73
CA TYR A 192 4.26 -2.00 5.65
C TYR A 192 3.04 -2.60 6.36
N PHE A 193 2.02 -1.78 6.68
CA PHE A 193 0.77 -2.29 7.25
C PHE A 193 0.04 -3.23 6.29
N VAL A 194 -0.16 -2.82 5.02
CA VAL A 194 -0.79 -3.70 4.02
C VAL A 194 0.05 -4.95 3.81
N PHE A 195 1.36 -4.82 3.72
CA PHE A 195 2.28 -5.94 3.60
C PHE A 195 2.12 -6.93 4.76
N GLN A 196 2.02 -6.47 6.00
CA GLN A 196 1.85 -7.36 7.16
C GLN A 196 0.47 -8.01 7.23
N GLU A 197 -0.60 -7.23 7.05
CA GLU A 197 -1.97 -7.73 7.10
C GLU A 197 -2.26 -8.72 5.95
N LYS A 198 -1.56 -8.59 4.82
CA LYS A 198 -1.86 -9.34 3.59
C LYS A 198 -0.76 -10.29 3.10
N CYS A 199 0.46 -10.28 3.65
CA CYS A 199 1.53 -11.22 3.27
C CYS A 199 1.78 -12.34 4.29
N ARG A 200 1.00 -12.43 5.39
CA ARG A 200 0.84 -13.69 6.13
C ARG A 200 -0.04 -14.65 5.29
N PRO A 201 0.25 -15.97 5.28
CA PRO A 201 0.36 -16.75 4.06
C PRO A 201 -0.95 -16.86 3.27
N GLY A 202 -0.90 -16.48 1.98
CA GLY A 202 -1.88 -16.84 0.95
C GLY A 202 -2.84 -15.73 0.47
N LEU A 203 -2.65 -14.49 0.89
CA LEU A 203 -3.64 -13.40 0.68
C LEU A 203 -3.44 -12.53 -0.57
N LEU A 204 -2.23 -12.50 -1.17
CA LEU A 204 -1.94 -11.72 -2.37
C LEU A 204 -1.30 -12.57 -3.47
N LEU A 205 -1.57 -12.22 -4.74
CA LEU A 205 -0.88 -12.83 -5.88
C LEU A 205 0.63 -12.58 -5.75
N PRO A 206 1.50 -13.55 -6.10
CA PRO A 206 2.96 -13.42 -5.97
C PRO A 206 3.53 -12.14 -6.60
N ASN A 207 2.96 -11.69 -7.72
CA ASN A 207 3.36 -10.48 -8.42
C ASN A 207 3.10 -9.21 -7.59
N VAL A 208 1.99 -9.17 -6.85
CA VAL A 208 1.64 -8.06 -5.97
C VAL A 208 2.59 -8.03 -4.76
N VAL A 209 2.91 -9.20 -4.18
CA VAL A 209 3.86 -9.30 -3.06
C VAL A 209 5.25 -8.79 -3.45
N GLY A 210 5.77 -9.19 -4.63
CA GLY A 210 7.05 -8.70 -5.14
C GLY A 210 7.09 -7.17 -5.32
N ASN A 211 5.96 -6.57 -5.71
CA ASN A 211 5.84 -5.12 -5.84
C ASN A 211 5.93 -4.40 -4.50
N PHE A 212 5.24 -4.89 -3.45
CA PHE A 212 5.35 -4.33 -2.10
C PHE A 212 6.79 -4.34 -1.59
N ASP A 213 7.46 -5.46 -1.74
CA ASP A 213 8.82 -5.68 -1.25
C ASP A 213 9.84 -4.74 -1.91
N SER A 214 9.73 -4.57 -3.23
CA SER A 214 10.51 -3.59 -4.00
C SER A 214 10.21 -2.16 -3.56
N LEU A 215 8.93 -1.83 -3.37
CA LEU A 215 8.48 -0.50 -2.99
C LEU A 215 8.95 -0.11 -1.59
N ILE A 216 8.88 -1.03 -0.61
CA ILE A 216 9.41 -0.83 0.74
C ILE A 216 10.91 -0.46 0.66
N ARG A 217 11.70 -1.25 -0.06
CA ARG A 217 13.14 -0.98 -0.24
C ARG A 217 13.39 0.37 -0.90
N GLN A 218 12.60 0.71 -1.92
CA GLN A 218 12.70 2.00 -2.62
C GLN A 218 12.43 3.17 -1.67
N TYR A 219 11.35 3.12 -0.88
CA TYR A 219 11.01 4.21 0.03
C TYR A 219 11.96 4.32 1.22
N ILE A 220 12.48 3.20 1.74
CA ILE A 220 13.57 3.23 2.73
C ILE A 220 14.78 3.97 2.15
N LYS A 221 15.18 3.62 0.92
CA LYS A 221 16.29 4.31 0.24
C LYS A 221 16.00 5.80 0.07
N SER A 222 14.83 6.19 -0.43
CA SER A 222 14.47 7.60 -0.60
C SER A 222 14.47 8.37 0.72
N TYR A 223 14.03 7.75 1.81
CA TYR A 223 14.13 8.32 3.15
C TYR A 223 15.59 8.53 3.58
N LEU A 224 16.46 7.53 3.38
CA LEU A 224 17.88 7.65 3.71
C LEU A 224 18.58 8.72 2.89
N ASP A 225 18.31 8.76 1.58
CA ASP A 225 18.87 9.74 0.64
C ASP A 225 18.49 11.17 1.07
N GLU A 226 17.24 11.38 1.46
CA GLU A 226 16.73 12.70 1.87
C GLU A 226 17.23 13.11 3.27
N CYS A 227 17.27 12.19 4.23
CA CYS A 227 17.51 12.55 5.64
C CYS A 227 18.96 12.35 6.11
N TRP A 228 19.68 11.39 5.55
CA TRP A 228 20.94 10.90 6.14
C TRP A 228 22.13 11.01 5.20
N VAL A 229 21.95 10.84 3.88
CA VAL A 229 23.06 10.86 2.93
C VAL A 229 23.79 12.21 2.92
N ALA A 230 23.08 13.33 3.09
CA ALA A 230 23.69 14.64 3.17
C ALA A 230 24.73 14.78 4.31
N LEU A 231 24.61 14.02 5.40
CA LEU A 231 25.60 14.01 6.49
C LEU A 231 26.96 13.44 6.06
N LEU A 232 26.96 12.54 5.07
CA LEU A 232 28.16 11.82 4.66
C LEU A 232 29.21 12.74 4.03
N ILE A 233 28.81 13.93 3.55
CA ILE A 233 29.74 14.94 3.01
C ILE A 233 30.79 15.38 4.04
N TYR A 234 30.47 15.27 5.34
CA TYR A 234 31.39 15.63 6.43
C TYR A 234 32.35 14.50 6.81
N LEU A 235 32.07 13.27 6.36
CA LEU A 235 32.83 12.06 6.68
C LEU A 235 33.61 11.52 5.48
N ASP A 236 33.30 11.96 4.27
CA ASP A 236 33.94 11.49 3.06
C ASP A 236 35.24 12.26 2.77
N GLY A 237 36.36 11.52 2.73
CA GLY A 237 37.69 12.06 2.51
C GLY A 237 37.92 12.59 1.10
N GLU A 238 37.21 12.09 0.08
CA GLU A 238 37.41 12.53 -1.32
C GLU A 238 36.97 13.99 -1.53
N TYR A 239 35.91 14.41 -0.85
CA TYR A 239 35.41 15.80 -0.86
C TYR A 239 36.20 16.71 0.10
N LEU A 240 36.93 16.12 1.06
CA LEU A 240 37.69 16.84 2.06
C LEU A 240 39.17 16.93 1.67
N LYS A 241 39.58 18.08 1.12
CA LYS A 241 40.99 18.39 0.79
C LYS A 241 41.97 18.12 1.94
N LYS A 242 41.51 18.12 3.20
CA LYS A 242 42.21 17.62 4.40
C LYS A 242 41.17 17.12 5.42
N LEU A 243 41.39 15.97 6.05
CA LEU A 243 40.60 15.55 7.22
C LEU A 243 40.81 16.56 8.35
N ARG A 244 39.71 17.10 8.89
CA ARG A 244 39.74 18.13 9.94
C ARG A 244 38.75 17.80 11.03
N ARG A 245 39.13 18.15 12.26
CA ARG A 245 38.24 18.10 13.43
C ARG A 245 36.96 18.92 13.23
N ALA A 246 37.06 20.05 12.54
CA ALA A 246 35.90 20.89 12.24
C ALA A 246 34.81 20.16 11.42
N SER A 247 35.19 19.22 10.55
CA SER A 247 34.21 18.40 9.81
C SER A 247 33.47 17.45 10.76
N LEU A 248 34.17 16.85 11.73
CA LEU A 248 33.57 16.01 12.77
C LEU A 248 32.60 16.79 13.65
N ASP A 249 32.96 18.02 14.03
CA ASP A 249 32.13 18.87 14.87
C ASP A 249 30.84 19.30 14.13
N LYS A 250 30.91 19.51 12.81
CA LYS A 250 29.74 19.76 11.95
C LYS A 250 28.87 18.53 11.76
N PHE A 251 29.48 17.37 11.46
CA PHE A 251 28.77 16.10 11.39
C PHE A 251 27.96 15.85 12.67
N THR A 252 28.60 16.03 13.82
CA THR A 252 27.99 15.76 15.12
C THR A 252 26.77 16.67 15.36
N GLU A 253 26.87 17.94 15.01
CA GLU A 253 25.76 18.90 15.14
C GLU A 253 24.56 18.53 14.30
N GLU A 254 24.77 18.29 13.00
CA GLU A 254 23.70 17.93 12.07
C GLU A 254 23.11 16.55 12.40
N PHE A 255 23.95 15.59 12.82
CA PHE A 255 23.51 14.27 13.27
C PHE A 255 22.52 14.36 14.43
N PHE A 256 22.85 15.12 15.48
CA PHE A 256 21.94 15.28 16.62
C PHE A 256 20.70 16.10 16.25
N SER A 257 20.82 17.11 15.38
CA SER A 257 19.66 17.84 14.89
C SER A 257 18.66 16.92 14.18
N ILE A 258 19.16 16.00 13.33
CA ILE A 258 18.32 14.98 12.69
C ILE A 258 17.73 14.03 13.73
N CYS A 259 18.53 13.55 14.68
CA CYS A 259 18.05 12.64 15.71
C CYS A 259 16.93 13.26 16.56
N ASP A 260 17.13 14.47 17.06
CA ASP A 260 16.15 15.19 17.88
C ASP A 260 14.83 15.39 17.15
N ARG A 261 14.89 15.69 15.84
CA ARG A 261 13.72 15.84 14.99
C ARG A 261 13.00 14.52 14.77
N GLN A 262 13.73 13.45 14.48
CA GLN A 262 13.16 12.15 14.12
C GLN A 262 12.74 11.29 15.32
N MET A 263 13.19 11.64 16.53
CA MET A 263 12.76 10.99 17.78
C MET A 263 11.24 10.97 17.95
N THR A 264 10.54 12.00 17.47
CA THR A 264 9.08 12.19 17.59
C THR A 264 8.29 11.66 16.41
N TRP A 265 8.97 11.17 15.36
CA TRP A 265 8.31 10.69 14.15
C TRP A 265 7.64 9.35 14.43
N LYS A 266 6.37 9.25 14.06
CA LYS A 266 5.58 8.04 14.28
C LYS A 266 5.91 7.01 13.21
N VAL A 267 6.56 5.93 13.65
CA VAL A 267 6.92 4.75 12.84
C VAL A 267 6.31 3.51 13.48
N ARG A 268 5.72 2.62 12.67
CA ARG A 268 5.20 1.34 13.14
C ARG A 268 6.27 0.50 13.82
N THR A 269 5.93 -0.15 14.93
CA THR A 269 6.84 -0.93 15.78
C THR A 269 7.68 -1.93 14.98
N GLU A 270 7.08 -2.61 14.02
CA GLU A 270 7.72 -3.65 13.23
C GLU A 270 8.70 -3.08 12.19
N LEU A 271 8.47 -1.83 11.75
CA LEU A 271 9.32 -1.11 10.80
C LEU A 271 10.46 -0.37 11.51
N LYS A 272 10.28 0.06 12.78
CA LYS A 272 11.27 0.82 13.55
C LYS A 272 12.65 0.17 13.52
N MET A 273 12.74 -1.13 13.84
CA MET A 273 14.01 -1.84 13.91
C MET A 273 14.69 -1.92 12.54
N GLU A 274 13.92 -2.14 11.47
CA GLU A 274 14.48 -2.22 10.12
C GLU A 274 15.06 -0.87 9.69
N MET A 275 14.33 0.22 9.91
CA MET A 275 14.82 1.57 9.61
C MET A 275 16.08 1.93 10.40
N ARG A 276 16.11 1.63 11.71
CA ARG A 276 17.30 1.87 12.55
C ARG A 276 18.51 1.10 12.05
N LYS A 277 18.35 -0.17 11.69
CA LYS A 277 19.44 -0.98 11.11
C LYS A 277 19.97 -0.36 9.83
N GLU A 278 19.11 0.11 8.94
CA GLU A 278 19.53 0.74 7.69
C GLU A 278 20.28 2.06 7.93
N ILE A 279 19.86 2.87 8.90
CA ILE A 279 20.59 4.09 9.32
C ILE A 279 21.96 3.71 9.92
N VAL A 280 22.02 2.70 10.80
CA VAL A 280 23.28 2.20 11.38
C VAL A 280 24.25 1.74 10.29
N LYS A 281 23.77 0.91 9.35
CA LYS A 281 24.56 0.42 8.22
C LYS A 281 25.12 1.56 7.36
N LEU A 282 24.37 2.65 7.21
CA LEU A 282 24.79 3.82 6.43
C LEU A 282 25.82 4.67 7.17
N ILE A 283 25.57 5.02 8.43
CA ILE A 283 26.29 6.06 9.16
C ILE A 283 27.51 5.52 9.91
N VAL A 284 27.35 4.45 10.70
CA VAL A 284 28.37 4.01 11.66
C VAL A 284 29.69 3.59 10.98
N PRO A 285 29.69 2.81 9.89
CA PRO A 285 30.94 2.44 9.22
C PRO A 285 31.69 3.66 8.65
N LYS A 286 30.97 4.63 8.09
CA LYS A 286 31.57 5.85 7.51
C LYS A 286 32.19 6.72 8.61
N TYR A 287 31.49 6.87 9.73
CA TYR A 287 32.00 7.59 10.89
C TYR A 287 33.26 6.94 11.45
N GLY A 288 33.21 5.63 11.73
CA GLY A 288 34.32 4.90 12.32
C GLY A 288 35.59 4.94 11.44
N ASN A 289 35.42 4.83 10.12
CA ASN A 289 36.52 4.95 9.16
C ASN A 289 37.12 6.37 9.16
N PHE A 290 36.28 7.40 9.12
CA PHE A 290 36.73 8.79 9.19
C PHE A 290 37.46 9.08 10.51
N PHE A 291 36.92 8.62 11.64
CA PHE A 291 37.51 8.83 12.95
C PHE A 291 38.87 8.14 13.09
N LYS A 292 39.00 6.89 12.63
CA LYS A 292 40.29 6.18 12.58
C LYS A 292 41.31 6.92 11.72
N ALA A 293 40.91 7.38 10.53
CA ALA A 293 41.78 8.13 9.62
C ALA A 293 42.23 9.48 10.21
N LEU A 294 41.34 10.16 10.95
CA LEU A 294 41.65 11.40 11.65
C LEU A 294 42.69 11.18 12.75
N LEU A 295 42.61 10.08 13.50
CA LEU A 295 43.59 9.71 14.51
C LEU A 295 44.95 9.31 13.92
N ALA A 296 44.95 8.66 12.76
CA ALA A 296 46.16 8.21 12.07
C ALA A 296 46.97 9.36 11.43
N ASN A 297 46.33 10.50 11.13
CA ASN A 297 46.96 11.70 10.56
C ASN A 297 46.94 12.88 11.55
N PRO A 298 47.72 12.80 12.65
CA PRO A 298 47.80 13.87 13.62
C PRO A 298 48.33 15.15 12.95
N SER A 299 47.57 16.23 13.02
CA SER A 299 48.04 17.53 12.54
C SER A 299 49.36 17.89 13.23
N PRO A 300 50.35 18.52 12.57
CA PRO A 300 51.66 18.88 13.15
C PRO A 300 51.59 19.78 14.40
N ARG A 301 50.40 20.31 14.73
CA ARG A 301 50.13 21.05 15.98
C ARG A 301 49.75 20.15 17.16
N TRP A 302 49.85 18.82 17.03
CA TRP A 302 49.44 17.89 18.09
C TRP A 302 50.62 17.59 19.03
N PRO A 303 50.52 17.89 20.33
CA PRO A 303 51.56 17.49 21.27
C PRO A 303 51.55 15.97 21.42
N SER A 304 52.69 15.35 21.19
CA SER A 304 52.96 13.90 21.21
C SER A 304 52.73 13.22 22.57
N ARG A 305 52.26 13.94 23.60
CA ARG A 305 51.94 13.41 24.93
C ARG A 305 50.44 13.19 25.19
N PHE A 306 49.57 13.47 24.23
CA PHE A 306 48.12 13.37 24.39
C PHE A 306 47.50 12.23 23.57
N LYS A 307 47.94 10.99 23.79
CA LYS A 307 47.23 9.81 23.25
C LYS A 307 45.85 9.58 23.90
N VAL A 308 45.46 10.33 24.94
CA VAL A 308 44.17 10.15 25.65
C VAL A 308 43.46 11.47 26.04
N MET A 309 44.04 12.67 25.84
CA MET A 309 43.36 13.91 26.28
C MET A 309 43.44 15.02 25.23
N TRP A 310 42.30 15.31 24.60
CA TRP A 310 42.17 16.33 23.56
C TRP A 310 42.44 17.74 24.12
N PRO A 311 43.18 18.62 23.43
CA PRO A 311 43.35 20.00 23.86
C PRO A 311 42.05 20.79 23.73
N ALA A 312 41.79 21.63 24.74
CA ALA A 312 40.55 22.34 25.07
C ALA A 312 40.07 23.41 24.07
N LYS A 313 40.03 23.13 22.76
CA LYS A 313 39.47 24.05 21.73
C LYS A 313 38.22 23.54 21.02
N SER A 314 37.83 22.28 21.20
CA SER A 314 36.52 21.77 20.80
C SER A 314 35.85 21.23 22.06
N GLN A 315 34.78 21.90 22.50
CA GLN A 315 33.98 21.49 23.67
C GLN A 315 33.02 20.32 23.34
N LYS A 316 32.92 19.91 22.07
CA LYS A 316 31.95 18.88 21.66
C LYS A 316 32.52 17.47 21.91
N PRO A 317 31.77 16.59 22.59
CA PRO A 317 32.19 15.22 22.86
C PRO A 317 32.40 14.44 21.57
N VAL A 318 33.33 13.48 21.61
CA VAL A 318 33.54 12.49 20.54
C VAL A 318 32.81 11.23 20.92
N TYR A 319 32.14 10.63 19.95
CA TYR A 319 31.38 9.41 20.13
C TYR A 319 32.13 8.22 19.56
N THR A 320 32.00 7.08 20.20
CA THR A 320 32.42 5.79 19.66
C THR A 320 31.35 5.26 18.70
N ASP A 321 31.73 4.33 17.82
CA ASP A 321 30.81 3.63 16.92
C ASP A 321 29.60 3.07 17.68
N ARG A 322 29.84 2.48 18.86
CA ARG A 322 28.79 1.92 19.74
C ARG A 322 27.85 2.99 20.31
N GLN A 323 28.37 4.17 20.66
CA GLN A 323 27.53 5.26 21.17
C GLN A 323 26.62 5.81 20.08
N LEU A 324 27.12 5.97 18.85
CA LEU A 324 26.28 6.39 17.72
C LEU A 324 25.20 5.35 17.40
N GLU A 325 25.55 4.06 17.40
CA GLU A 325 24.58 2.98 17.22
C GLU A 325 23.48 3.04 18.29
N GLN A 326 23.83 3.23 19.57
CA GLN A 326 22.85 3.35 20.65
C GLN A 326 21.89 4.53 20.44
N ILE A 327 22.40 5.69 20.03
CA ILE A 327 21.57 6.87 19.75
C ILE A 327 20.61 6.59 18.57
N ILE A 328 21.11 5.99 17.49
CA ILE A 328 20.27 5.63 16.33
C ILE A 328 19.18 4.63 16.75
N MET A 329 19.50 3.72 17.67
CA MET A 329 18.56 2.73 18.16
C MET A 329 17.41 3.30 18.99
N GLU A 330 17.52 4.55 19.45
CA GLU A 330 16.47 5.28 20.20
C GLU A 330 15.52 6.08 19.30
N LEU A 331 15.82 6.22 18.00
CA LEU A 331 14.97 6.97 17.06
C LEU A 331 13.56 6.39 16.99
N PHE A 332 12.55 7.25 16.79
CA PHE A 332 11.14 6.87 16.67
C PHE A 332 10.48 6.31 17.94
N GLU A 333 11.07 6.52 19.13
CA GLU A 333 10.51 6.00 20.39
C GLU A 333 9.56 6.95 21.14
N ARG A 334 9.46 8.23 20.75
CA ARG A 334 8.54 9.19 21.37
C ARG A 334 7.25 9.37 20.56
#